data_AF-A0AAV8WXQ1-F1
#
_entry.id   AF-A0AAV8WXQ1-F1
#
_cell.length_a   1.000
_cell.length_b   1.000
_cell.length_c   1.000
_cell.angle_alpha   90.00
_cell.angle_beta   90.00
_cell.angle_gamma   90.00
#
_symmetry.space_group_name_H-M   'P 1'
#
loop_
_entity.id
_entity.type
_entity.pdbx_description
1 polymer ?
#
loop_
_entity_poly.entity_id
_entity_poly.type
_entity_poly.pdbx_seq_one_letter_code
_entity_poly.pdbx_strand_id
1 'polypeptide(L)'
;MIELYTYQERLGQYFRANDTKEELKASRLLTLIEPETYVLVRNYCFPKKPLEKSYEQLCDIIIEQFSQQQSVWRERIKFYEVKQESNVCFSGFYARVKSLARKLRIWRAFRRNAEGQVNV
;
A
#
# COMPACT_ATOMS: atom_id res chain seq x y z
N MET A 1 0.59 1.52 -0.87
CA MET A 1 1.30 0.49 -1.66
C MET A 1 2.69 0.12 -1.10
N ILE A 2 3.57 1.07 -0.75
CA ILE A 2 4.89 0.75 -0.15
C ILE A 2 4.76 0.03 1.21
N GLU A 3 3.80 0.43 2.05
CA GLU A 3 3.64 -0.13 3.40
C GLU A 3 3.25 -1.62 3.41
N LEU A 4 2.43 -2.08 2.45
CA LEU A 4 2.06 -3.50 2.32
C LEU A 4 3.26 -4.37 1.94
N TYR A 5 4.12 -3.88 1.05
CA TYR A 5 5.31 -4.61 0.61
C TYR A 5 6.31 -4.75 1.75
N THR A 6 6.57 -3.66 2.50
CA THR A 6 7.41 -3.71 3.70
C THR A 6 6.81 -4.60 4.79
N TYR A 7 5.48 -4.62 4.94
CA TYR A 7 4.80 -5.52 5.87
C TYR A 7 4.99 -6.99 5.47
N GLN A 8 4.81 -7.32 4.19
CA GLN A 8 5.01 -8.68 3.68
C GLN A 8 6.45 -9.17 3.85
N GLU A 9 7.45 -8.32 3.60
CA GLU A 9 8.86 -8.64 3.83
C GLU A 9 9.14 -8.92 5.31
N ARG A 10 8.65 -8.06 6.22
CA ARG A 10 8.81 -8.25 7.67
C ARG A 10 8.12 -9.52 8.17
N LEU A 11 6.93 -9.82 7.65
CA LEU A 11 6.19 -11.03 7.99
C LEU A 11 6.92 -12.29 7.51
N GLY A 12 7.52 -12.24 6.30
CA GLY A 12 8.36 -13.32 5.78
C GLY A 12 9.58 -13.59 6.66
N GLN A 13 10.28 -12.53 7.10
CA GLN A 13 11.40 -12.67 8.04
C GLN A 13 10.94 -13.22 9.39
N TYR A 14 9.77 -12.83 9.87
CA TYR A 14 9.19 -13.34 11.11
C TYR A 14 8.90 -14.84 11.03
N PHE A 15 8.34 -15.35 9.92
CA PHE A 15 8.11 -16.79 9.76
C PHE A 15 9.42 -17.58 9.70
N ARG A 16 10.43 -17.02 9.03
CA ARG A 16 11.76 -17.62 8.94
C ARG A 16 12.48 -17.66 10.29
N ALA A 17 12.40 -16.60 11.07
CA ALA A 17 13.02 -16.53 12.40
C ALA A 17 12.38 -17.49 13.41
N ASN A 18 11.11 -17.86 13.20
CA ASN A 18 10.34 -18.68 14.14
C ASN A 18 10.08 -20.11 13.66
N ASP A 19 10.75 -20.58 12.60
CA ASP A 19 10.56 -21.93 11.98
C ASP A 19 9.07 -22.35 11.89
N THR A 20 8.25 -21.45 11.35
CA THR A 20 6.79 -21.68 11.30
C THR A 20 6.46 -22.67 10.19
N LYS A 21 5.87 -23.81 10.55
CA LYS A 21 5.31 -24.78 9.58
C LYS A 21 4.27 -24.10 8.68
N GLU A 22 4.22 -24.51 7.41
CA GLU A 22 3.32 -23.97 6.38
C GLU A 22 1.86 -23.89 6.87
N GLU A 23 1.39 -24.96 7.51
CA GLU A 23 0.04 -25.11 8.05
C GLU A 23 -0.31 -24.07 9.14
N LEU A 24 0.70 -23.61 9.88
CA LEU A 24 0.53 -22.65 10.97
C LEU A 24 0.65 -21.19 10.49
N LYS A 25 1.12 -20.95 9.27
CA LYS A 25 1.31 -19.59 8.74
C LYS A 25 -0.01 -18.82 8.66
N ALA A 26 -1.10 -19.47 8.27
CA ALA A 26 -2.44 -18.86 8.21
C ALA A 26 -2.93 -18.45 9.60
N SER A 27 -2.87 -19.35 10.58
CA SER A 27 -3.24 -19.06 11.97
C SER A 27 -2.37 -17.95 12.58
N ARG A 28 -1.07 -17.97 12.32
CA ARG A 28 -0.12 -16.99 12.85
C ARG A 28 -0.31 -15.61 12.22
N LEU A 29 -0.61 -15.55 10.93
CA LEU A 29 -1.03 -14.33 10.24
C LEU A 29 -2.29 -13.73 10.88
N LEU A 30 -3.34 -14.54 11.11
CA LEU A 30 -4.58 -14.06 11.71
C LEU A 30 -4.39 -13.51 13.14
N THR A 31 -3.41 -14.01 13.89
CA THR A 31 -3.05 -13.50 15.22
C THR A 31 -2.19 -12.24 15.18
N LEU A 32 -1.37 -12.07 14.15
CA LEU A 32 -0.47 -10.91 14.00
C LEU A 32 -1.19 -9.67 13.47
N ILE A 33 -2.27 -9.87 12.73
CA ILE A 33 -3.05 -8.81 12.12
C ILE A 33 -3.85 -8.05 13.18
N GLU A 34 -4.02 -6.74 12.98
CA GLU A 34 -4.84 -5.90 13.85
C GLU A 34 -6.33 -6.30 13.84
N PRO A 35 -7.06 -6.11 14.95
CA PRO A 35 -8.47 -6.50 15.07
C PRO A 35 -9.37 -5.97 13.94
N GLU A 36 -9.14 -4.73 13.49
CA GLU A 36 -9.91 -4.11 12.41
C GLU A 36 -9.72 -4.86 11.09
N THR A 37 -8.49 -5.26 10.79
CA THR A 37 -8.16 -6.01 9.56
C THR A 37 -8.68 -7.44 9.66
N TYR A 38 -8.70 -8.05 10.84
CA TYR A 38 -9.32 -9.36 11.05
C TYR A 38 -10.84 -9.33 10.76
N VAL A 39 -11.56 -8.30 11.20
CA VAL A 39 -12.99 -8.13 10.89
C VAL A 39 -13.22 -8.03 9.37
N LEU A 40 -12.37 -7.27 8.67
CA LEU A 40 -12.43 -7.17 7.21
C LEU A 40 -12.21 -8.52 6.53
N VAL A 41 -11.15 -9.24 6.89
CA VAL A 41 -10.86 -10.58 6.35
C VAL A 41 -12.02 -11.53 6.62
N ARG A 42 -12.61 -11.48 7.83
CA ARG A 42 -13.77 -12.29 8.18
C ARG A 42 -14.98 -11.98 7.31
N ASN A 43 -15.25 -10.71 7.03
CA ASN A 43 -16.36 -10.30 6.15
C ASN A 43 -16.17 -10.84 4.71
N TYR A 44 -14.95 -10.81 4.19
CA TYR A 44 -14.63 -11.39 2.87
C TYR A 44 -14.59 -12.93 2.85
N CYS A 45 -14.46 -13.58 4.00
CA CYS A 45 -14.48 -15.03 4.11
C CYS A 45 -15.88 -15.61 4.28
N PHE A 46 -16.89 -14.78 4.59
CA PHE A 46 -18.27 -15.23 4.77
C PHE A 46 -18.78 -15.99 3.54
N PRO A 47 -19.40 -17.18 3.69
CA PRO A 47 -19.88 -17.84 4.92
C PRO A 47 -18.85 -18.76 5.62
N LYS A 48 -17.65 -18.94 5.08
CA LYS A 48 -16.61 -19.84 5.62
C LYS A 48 -15.74 -19.16 6.67
N LYS A 49 -15.07 -19.96 7.51
CA LYS A 49 -14.14 -19.41 8.51
C LYS A 49 -12.83 -18.98 7.84
N PRO A 50 -12.20 -17.88 8.26
CA PRO A 50 -10.91 -17.45 7.72
C PRO A 50 -9.78 -18.49 7.96
N LEU A 51 -9.93 -19.37 8.94
CA LEU A 51 -9.05 -20.51 9.21
C LEU A 51 -9.11 -21.62 8.16
N GLU A 52 -10.16 -21.68 7.34
CA GLU A 52 -10.32 -22.68 6.27
C GLU A 52 -9.62 -22.27 4.97
N LYS A 53 -9.10 -21.03 4.90
CA LYS A 53 -8.38 -20.51 3.73
C LYS A 53 -6.88 -20.71 3.87
N SER A 54 -6.20 -20.91 2.74
CA SER A 54 -4.74 -20.98 2.72
C SER A 54 -4.11 -19.62 3.02
N TYR A 55 -2.85 -19.63 3.46
CA TYR A 55 -2.07 -18.42 3.69
C TYR A 55 -2.02 -17.51 2.45
N GLU A 56 -1.86 -18.09 1.25
CA GLU A 56 -1.83 -17.34 -0.01
C GLU A 56 -3.16 -16.64 -0.29
N GLN A 57 -4.28 -17.34 -0.11
CA GLN A 57 -5.62 -16.77 -0.29
C GLN A 57 -5.88 -15.63 0.70
N LEU A 58 -5.40 -15.74 1.94
CA LEU A 58 -5.52 -14.67 2.93
C LEU A 58 -4.68 -13.44 2.54
N CYS A 59 -3.45 -13.65 2.06
CA CYS A 59 -2.60 -12.59 1.54
C CYS A 59 -3.26 -11.87 0.36
N ASP A 60 -3.85 -12.60 -0.58
CA ASP A 60 -4.52 -12.00 -1.75
C ASP A 60 -5.70 -11.12 -1.34
N ILE A 61 -6.55 -11.58 -0.42
CA ILE A 61 -7.69 -10.80 0.09
C ILE A 61 -7.22 -9.50 0.75
N ILE A 62 -6.15 -9.59 1.55
CA ILE A 62 -5.55 -8.42 2.22
C ILE A 62 -5.00 -7.45 1.16
N ILE A 63 -4.21 -7.95 0.22
CA ILE A 63 -3.63 -7.12 -0.86
C ILE A 63 -4.73 -6.44 -1.66
N GLU A 64 -5.77 -7.18 -2.04
CA GLU A 64 -6.89 -6.67 -2.81
C GLU A 64 -7.58 -5.53 -2.05
N GLN A 65 -7.93 -5.74 -0.78
CA GLN A 65 -8.61 -4.74 0.03
C GLN A 65 -7.79 -3.45 0.18
N PHE A 66 -6.52 -3.57 0.55
CA PHE A 66 -5.66 -2.40 0.73
C PHE A 66 -5.22 -1.76 -0.60
N SER A 67 -5.34 -2.49 -1.72
CA SER A 67 -5.14 -1.93 -3.06
C SER A 67 -6.37 -1.14 -3.54
N GLN A 68 -7.59 -1.61 -3.23
CA GLN A 68 -8.84 -0.99 -3.66
C GLN A 68 -9.12 0.36 -2.99
N GLN A 69 -8.55 0.64 -1.82
CA GLN A 69 -8.77 1.90 -1.10
C GLN A 69 -8.14 3.15 -1.75
N GLN A 70 -7.36 3.03 -2.82
CA GLN A 70 -6.77 4.19 -3.51
C GLN A 70 -7.60 4.59 -4.72
N SER A 71 -8.64 5.42 -4.51
CA SER A 71 -9.36 6.02 -5.63
C SER A 71 -8.45 6.98 -6.39
N VAL A 72 -8.11 6.64 -7.65
CA VAL A 72 -7.27 7.45 -8.54
C VAL A 72 -7.77 8.89 -8.64
N TRP A 73 -9.09 9.08 -8.67
CA TRP A 73 -9.72 10.39 -8.72
C TRP A 73 -9.37 11.29 -7.53
N ARG A 74 -9.48 10.77 -6.30
CA ARG A 74 -9.13 11.51 -5.07
C ARG A 74 -7.65 11.85 -5.01
N GLU A 75 -6.79 10.95 -5.47
CA GLU A 75 -5.35 11.23 -5.54
C GLU A 75 -5.01 12.30 -6.58
N ARG A 76 -5.74 12.34 -7.70
CA ARG A 76 -5.63 13.42 -8.69
C ARG A 76 -6.06 14.76 -8.11
N ILE A 77 -7.19 14.81 -7.42
CA ILE A 77 -7.64 16.02 -6.73
C ILE A 77 -6.56 16.51 -5.77
N LYS A 78 -6.04 15.63 -4.90
CA LYS A 78 -4.93 15.96 -4.00
C LYS A 78 -3.70 16.48 -4.73
N PHE A 79 -3.36 15.91 -5.88
CA PHE A 79 -2.23 16.38 -6.70
C PHE A 79 -2.46 17.79 -7.27
N TYR A 80 -3.67 18.07 -7.76
CA TYR A 80 -4.02 19.41 -8.29
C TYR A 80 -4.21 20.47 -7.20
N GLU A 81 -4.57 20.06 -5.98
CA GLU A 81 -4.71 20.94 -4.83
C GLU A 81 -3.37 21.32 -4.17
N VAL A 82 -2.30 20.59 -4.47
CA VAL A 82 -0.97 20.87 -3.90
C VAL A 82 -0.44 22.19 -4.46
N LYS A 83 -0.40 23.20 -3.59
CA LYS A 83 0.19 24.51 -3.85
C LYS A 83 1.43 24.69 -2.98
N GLN A 84 2.39 25.48 -3.47
CA GLN A 84 3.55 25.85 -2.67
C GLN A 84 3.09 26.81 -1.59
N GLU A 85 3.13 26.36 -0.33
CA GLU A 85 2.91 27.21 0.82
C GLU A 85 4.12 28.11 1.05
N SER A 86 3.89 29.35 1.49
CA SER A 86 4.92 30.37 1.73
C SER A 86 6.00 29.93 2.73
N ASN A 87 5.69 28.97 3.59
CA ASN A 87 6.54 28.51 4.68
C ASN A 87 7.36 27.25 4.33
N VAL A 88 7.19 26.68 3.13
CA VAL A 88 7.85 25.42 2.74
C VAL A 88 8.94 25.70 1.71
N CYS A 89 10.14 25.20 1.96
CA CYS A 89 11.24 25.32 1.00
C CYS A 89 10.91 24.56 -0.30
N PHE A 90 11.45 25.03 -1.43
CA PHE A 90 11.18 24.44 -2.74
C PHE A 90 11.52 22.94 -2.82
N SER A 91 12.59 22.50 -2.15
CA SER A 91 12.98 21.08 -2.11
C SER A 91 11.96 20.21 -1.36
N GLY A 92 11.39 20.70 -0.27
CA GLY A 92 10.32 20.04 0.48
C GLY A 92 9.02 19.96 -0.32
N PHE A 93 8.68 21.04 -1.03
CA PHE A 93 7.55 21.06 -1.95
C PHE A 93 7.74 20.06 -3.10
N TYR A 94 8.91 20.06 -3.74
CA TYR A 94 9.25 19.12 -4.81
C TYR A 94 9.20 17.66 -4.35
N ALA A 95 9.68 17.35 -3.15
CA ALA A 95 9.60 16.02 -2.57
C ALA A 95 8.14 15.56 -2.38
N ARG A 96 7.25 16.46 -1.93
CA ARG A 96 5.80 16.18 -1.81
C ARG A 96 5.15 15.91 -3.17
N VAL A 97 5.37 16.78 -4.15
CA VAL A 97 4.84 16.62 -5.53
C VAL A 97 5.34 15.31 -6.15
N LYS A 98 6.63 14.99 -5.98
CA LYS A 98 7.23 13.74 -6.46
C LYS A 98 6.63 12.50 -5.80
N SER A 99 6.36 12.55 -4.50
CA SER A 99 5.70 11.46 -3.78
C SER A 99 4.28 11.21 -4.31
N LEU A 100 3.49 12.27 -4.53
CA LEU A 100 2.14 12.18 -5.07
C LEU A 100 2.11 11.69 -6.53
N ALA A 101 3.01 12.20 -7.38
CA ALA A 101 3.13 11.73 -8.76
C ALA A 101 3.59 10.27 -8.87
N ARG A 102 4.37 9.78 -7.89
CA ARG A 102 4.72 8.35 -7.79
C ARG A 102 3.51 7.49 -7.40
N LYS A 103 2.69 7.96 -6.44
CA LYS A 103 1.44 7.27 -6.04
C LYS A 103 0.48 7.12 -7.21
N LEU A 104 0.30 8.18 -8.00
CA LEU A 104 -0.51 8.19 -9.23
C LEU A 104 0.12 7.44 -10.42
N ARG A 105 1.34 6.87 -10.27
CA ARG A 105 2.13 6.23 -11.34
C ARG A 105 2.40 7.12 -12.58
N ILE A 106 2.20 8.44 -12.49
CA ILE A 106 2.39 9.42 -13.58
C ILE A 106 3.76 10.11 -13.55
N TRP A 107 4.61 9.83 -12.56
CA TRP A 107 5.92 10.48 -12.41
C TRP A 107 6.77 10.46 -13.68
N ARG A 108 6.76 9.37 -14.45
CA ARG A 108 7.52 9.26 -15.71
C ARG A 108 7.05 10.25 -16.78
N ALA A 109 5.75 10.53 -16.85
CA ALA A 109 5.18 11.50 -17.77
C ALA A 109 5.37 12.93 -17.25
N PHE A 110 5.15 13.15 -15.96
CA PHE A 110 5.38 14.44 -15.30
C PHE A 110 6.83 14.93 -15.48
N ARG A 111 7.80 14.04 -15.30
CA ARG A 111 9.22 14.34 -15.47
C ARG A 111 9.56 14.79 -16.89
N ARG A 112 9.01 14.11 -17.91
CA ARG A 112 9.22 14.50 -19.32
C ARG A 112 8.65 15.88 -19.64
N ASN A 113 7.48 16.21 -19.10
CA ASN A 113 6.88 17.53 -19.29
C ASN A 113 7.65 18.62 -18.53
N ALA A 114 8.15 18.34 -17.33
CA ALA A 114 8.96 19.28 -16.55
C ALA A 114 10.35 19.52 -17.18
N GLU A 115 10.99 18.48 -17.73
CA GLU A 115 12.27 18.59 -18.44
C GLU A 115 12.09 19.20 -19.84
N GLY A 116 10.94 18.98 -20.49
CA GLY A 116 10.60 19.56 -21.80
C GLY A 116 10.30 21.07 -21.79
N GLN A 117 10.07 21.67 -20.62
CA GLN A 117 9.89 23.12 -20.47
C GLN A 117 11.18 23.91 -20.19
N VAL A 118 12.34 23.24 -20.10
CA VAL A 118 13.65 23.89 -19.88
C VAL A 118 14.36 24.22 -21.21
N ASN A 119 13.82 23.80 -22.34
CA ASN A 119 14.33 24.13 -23.68
C ASN A 119 13.35 25.06 -24.41
N VAL A 120 13.20 26.29 -23.92
CA VAL A 120 12.75 27.47 -24.71
C VAL A 120 13.58 28.66 -24.26
#